data_AF-A0A920TUQ6-F1
#
_entry.id   AF-A0A920TUQ6-F1
#
_cell.length_a   1.000
_cell.length_b   1.000
_cell.length_c   1.000
_cell.angle_alpha   90.00
_cell.angle_beta   90.00
_cell.angle_gamma   90.00
#
_symmetry.space_group_name_H-M   'P 1'
#
loop_
_entity.id
_entity.type
_entity.pdbx_description
1 polymer ?
#
loop_
_entity_poly.entity_id
_entity_poly.type
_entity_poly.pdbx_seq_one_letter_code
_entity_poly.pdbx_strand_id
1 'polypeptide(L)'
;MILLIPYLWSFKSILNPEYMASHEYHRQLNKLHKTHGLADEDTSTLSDITLSAFGYRDYRTFEFTFKRLADLALVAWQQSIIGTAETIHRHLVEITINSIEDPRCPRVACIVLGEMGEKLIAQSSAEGARQVIIGLSEVGEIALENGNLSLTRELCAIVSNIGETGAANNLGVLSEESAYSLGQIGGTAAKHDSSDLVRQISNSIRRVGYASHINNQILGTSQSFSSLWHIGACVPITTEDSLRTVSREIELLEQTTSIDQSDRAYESTPQSDSLASFRKYYIGNIRGSR
;
A
#
# COMPACT_ATOMS: atom_id res chain seq x y z
N MET A 1 47.70 -30.33 -4.12
CA MET A 1 46.52 -29.74 -4.79
C MET A 1 45.17 -30.30 -4.28
N ILE A 2 45.11 -30.99 -3.13
CA ILE A 2 43.87 -31.62 -2.59
C ILE A 2 43.25 -30.79 -1.43
N LEU A 3 44.05 -29.97 -0.73
CA LEU A 3 43.58 -29.06 0.34
C LEU A 3 42.97 -27.74 -0.16
N LEU A 4 43.17 -27.39 -1.44
CA LEU A 4 42.59 -26.18 -2.04
C LEU A 4 41.11 -26.36 -2.37
N ILE A 5 40.66 -27.59 -2.65
CA ILE A 5 39.27 -27.85 -3.06
C ILE A 5 38.30 -27.59 -1.89
N PRO A 6 38.50 -28.12 -0.67
CA PRO A 6 37.63 -27.79 0.47
C PRO A 6 37.66 -26.31 0.85
N TYR A 7 38.83 -25.67 0.75
CA TYR A 7 38.99 -24.25 1.07
C TYR A 7 38.30 -23.34 0.05
N LEU A 8 38.44 -23.62 -1.25
CA LEU A 8 37.73 -22.90 -2.32
C LEU A 8 36.22 -23.17 -2.27
N TRP A 9 35.80 -24.37 -1.87
CA TRP A 9 34.40 -24.70 -1.69
C TRP A 9 33.80 -23.98 -0.48
N SER A 10 34.53 -23.89 0.63
CA SER A 10 34.19 -23.06 1.79
C SER A 10 34.12 -21.57 1.43
N PHE A 11 35.06 -21.07 0.62
CA PHE A 11 35.04 -19.68 0.15
C PHE A 11 33.83 -19.41 -0.75
N LYS A 12 33.56 -20.32 -1.69
CA LYS A 12 32.38 -20.25 -2.56
C LYS A 12 31.07 -20.31 -1.77
N SER A 13 30.99 -21.12 -0.72
CA SER A 13 29.80 -21.19 0.13
C SER A 13 29.62 -19.94 0.99
N ILE A 14 30.70 -19.31 1.45
CA ILE A 14 30.65 -18.05 2.20
C ILE A 14 30.27 -16.87 1.30
N LEU A 15 30.70 -16.89 0.03
CA LEU A 15 30.34 -15.90 -0.99
C LEU A 15 28.98 -16.17 -1.66
N ASN A 16 28.24 -17.18 -1.21
CA ASN A 16 26.87 -17.40 -1.68
C ASN A 16 25.99 -16.23 -1.19
N PRO A 17 25.36 -15.45 -2.08
CA PRO A 17 24.53 -14.30 -1.69
C PRO A 17 23.41 -14.67 -0.71
N GLU A 18 22.78 -15.84 -0.85
CA GLU A 18 21.75 -16.33 0.09
C GLU A 18 22.35 -16.59 1.49
N TYR A 19 23.57 -17.13 1.55
CA TYR A 19 24.26 -17.36 2.82
C TYR A 19 24.64 -16.04 3.49
N MET A 20 25.18 -15.08 2.71
CA MET A 20 25.52 -13.75 3.22
C MET A 20 24.28 -13.03 3.76
N ALA A 21 23.18 -13.05 3.01
CA ALA A 21 21.90 -12.48 3.45
C ALA A 21 21.36 -13.15 4.72
N SER A 22 21.41 -14.48 4.79
CA SER A 22 20.99 -15.22 5.97
C SER A 22 21.86 -14.87 7.19
N HIS A 23 23.18 -14.87 7.03
CA HIS A 23 24.10 -14.52 8.11
C HIS A 23 23.85 -13.10 8.62
N GLU A 24 23.69 -12.14 7.71
CA GLU A 24 23.44 -10.75 8.06
C GLU A 24 22.07 -10.57 8.73
N TYR A 25 21.02 -11.24 8.24
CA TYR A 25 19.72 -11.26 8.91
C TYR A 25 19.82 -11.74 10.36
N HIS A 26 20.50 -12.86 10.63
CA HIS A 26 20.64 -13.37 12.00
C HIS A 26 21.48 -12.44 12.88
N ARG A 27 22.50 -11.79 12.31
CA ARG A 27 23.31 -10.79 13.01
C ARG A 27 22.45 -9.59 13.42
N GLN A 28 21.66 -9.04 12.50
CA GLN A 28 20.77 -7.90 12.75
C GLN A 28 19.66 -8.26 13.73
N LEU A 29 19.02 -9.42 13.57
CA LEU A 29 18.00 -9.91 14.49
C LEU A 29 18.54 -10.04 15.92
N ASN A 30 19.73 -10.64 16.08
CA ASN A 30 20.38 -10.76 17.38
C ASN A 30 20.74 -9.40 17.98
N LYS A 31 21.11 -8.43 17.15
CA LYS A 31 21.41 -7.05 17.59
C LYS A 31 20.13 -6.35 18.03
N LEU A 32 19.09 -6.39 17.22
CA LEU A 32 17.76 -5.83 17.52
C LEU A 32 17.25 -6.32 18.90
N HIS A 33 17.37 -7.62 19.18
CA HIS A 33 16.99 -8.21 20.46
C HIS A 33 17.83 -7.74 21.66
N LYS A 34 19.09 -7.36 21.44
CA LYS A 34 20.02 -6.99 22.52
C LYS A 34 20.07 -5.49 22.77
N THR A 35 19.97 -4.68 21.72
CA THR A 35 20.19 -3.23 21.78
C THR A 35 18.91 -2.41 21.64
N HIS A 36 17.76 -3.06 21.42
CA HIS A 36 16.47 -2.39 21.19
C HIS A 36 16.52 -1.33 20.09
N GLY A 37 17.29 -1.61 19.04
CA GLY A 37 17.49 -0.71 17.90
C GLY A 37 18.63 -1.18 17.01
N LEU A 38 18.56 -0.78 15.73
CA LEU A 38 19.63 -0.94 14.75
C LEU A 38 20.14 0.44 14.34
N ALA A 39 21.44 0.58 14.10
CA ALA A 39 21.99 1.79 13.49
C ALA A 39 21.67 1.80 11.99
N ASP A 40 21.72 2.97 11.36
CA ASP A 40 21.42 3.12 9.92
C ASP A 40 22.30 2.23 9.02
N GLU A 41 23.58 2.07 9.37
CA GLU A 41 24.49 1.16 8.66
C GLU A 41 24.07 -0.31 8.77
N ASP A 42 23.44 -0.71 9.88
CA ASP A 42 22.93 -2.07 10.02
C ASP A 42 21.65 -2.24 9.19
N THR A 43 20.76 -1.24 9.13
CA THR A 43 19.49 -1.36 8.39
C THR A 43 19.67 -1.31 6.87
N SER A 44 20.80 -0.78 6.36
CA SER A 44 21.09 -0.71 4.92
C SER A 44 21.73 -1.98 4.34
N THR A 45 22.46 -2.77 5.15
CA THR A 45 23.28 -3.89 4.61
C THR A 45 22.43 -4.96 3.88
N LEU A 46 21.27 -5.34 4.43
CA LEU A 46 20.36 -6.27 3.74
C LEU A 46 19.70 -5.65 2.51
N SER A 47 19.42 -4.35 2.54
CA SER A 47 18.90 -3.59 1.40
C SER A 47 19.93 -3.59 0.25
N ASP A 48 21.21 -3.37 0.56
CA ASP A 48 22.30 -3.37 -0.41
C ASP A 48 22.47 -4.75 -1.06
N ILE A 49 22.38 -5.84 -0.28
CA ILE A 49 22.41 -7.20 -0.82
C ILE A 49 21.22 -7.42 -1.76
N THR A 50 20.03 -6.91 -1.39
CA THR A 50 18.82 -7.02 -2.21
C THR A 50 18.96 -6.28 -3.54
N LEU A 51 19.42 -5.02 -3.51
CA LEU A 51 19.66 -4.23 -4.72
C LEU A 51 20.78 -4.81 -5.59
N SER A 52 21.84 -5.36 -4.97
CA SER A 52 22.90 -6.07 -5.67
C SER A 52 22.35 -7.31 -6.39
N ALA A 53 21.54 -8.12 -5.72
CA ALA A 53 20.88 -9.28 -6.33
C ALA A 53 20.00 -8.87 -7.52
N PHE A 54 19.26 -7.76 -7.40
CA PHE A 54 18.53 -7.16 -8.52
C PHE A 54 19.46 -6.78 -9.68
N GLY A 55 20.57 -6.06 -9.41
CA GLY A 55 21.56 -5.67 -10.42
C GLY A 55 22.17 -6.85 -11.18
N TYR A 56 22.36 -7.99 -10.51
CA TYR A 56 22.82 -9.24 -11.14
C TYR A 56 21.70 -10.10 -11.74
N ARG A 57 20.44 -9.66 -11.67
CA ARG A 57 19.24 -10.42 -12.09
C ARG A 57 19.09 -11.77 -11.38
N ASP A 58 19.61 -11.88 -10.16
CA ASP A 58 19.41 -13.03 -9.29
C ASP A 58 18.11 -12.87 -8.50
N TYR A 59 16.99 -13.11 -9.18
CA TYR A 59 15.65 -12.93 -8.62
C TYR A 59 15.35 -13.83 -7.42
N ARG A 60 16.03 -14.97 -7.32
CA ARG A 60 15.87 -15.89 -6.19
C ARG A 60 16.50 -15.30 -4.94
N THR A 61 17.73 -14.81 -5.04
CA THR A 61 18.38 -14.09 -3.95
C THR A 61 17.61 -12.82 -3.61
N PHE A 62 17.14 -12.06 -4.59
CA PHE A 62 16.31 -10.86 -4.38
C PHE A 62 15.07 -11.18 -3.55
N GLU A 63 14.29 -12.20 -3.94
CA GLU A 63 13.09 -12.59 -3.21
C GLU A 63 13.42 -13.04 -1.79
N PHE A 64 14.48 -13.83 -1.63
CA PHE A 64 14.94 -14.29 -0.33
C PHE A 64 15.32 -13.12 0.60
N THR A 65 16.14 -12.18 0.13
CA THR A 65 16.61 -11.05 0.94
C THR A 65 15.50 -10.06 1.24
N PHE A 66 14.62 -9.78 0.27
CA PHE A 66 13.47 -8.89 0.45
C PHE A 66 12.52 -9.44 1.54
N LYS A 67 12.25 -10.75 1.54
CA LYS A 67 11.48 -11.40 2.61
C LYS A 67 12.15 -11.30 3.97
N ARG A 68 13.48 -11.46 4.05
CA ARG A 68 14.22 -11.31 5.31
C ARG A 68 14.19 -9.88 5.84
N LEU A 69 14.24 -8.90 4.97
CA LEU A 69 14.13 -7.49 5.34
C LEU A 69 12.71 -7.18 5.89
N ALA A 70 11.67 -7.70 5.26
CA ALA A 70 10.29 -7.61 5.76
C ALA A 70 10.09 -8.32 7.11
N ASP A 71 10.65 -9.53 7.27
CA ASP A 71 10.63 -10.25 8.54
C ASP A 71 11.31 -9.43 9.66
N LEU A 72 12.43 -8.76 9.36
CA LEU A 72 13.14 -7.93 10.33
C LEU A 72 12.30 -6.71 10.74
N ALA A 73 11.64 -6.05 9.79
CA ALA A 73 10.71 -4.95 10.08
C ALA A 73 9.54 -5.41 10.96
N LEU A 74 8.96 -6.59 10.69
CA LEU A 74 7.90 -7.18 11.50
C LEU A 74 8.35 -7.41 12.94
N VAL A 75 9.54 -7.96 13.15
CA VAL A 75 10.09 -8.15 14.50
C VAL A 75 10.31 -6.82 15.21
N ALA A 76 10.80 -5.80 14.49
CA ALA A 76 11.01 -4.47 15.06
C ALA A 76 9.67 -3.83 15.50
N TRP A 77 8.61 -3.95 14.69
CA TRP A 77 7.26 -3.52 15.06
C TRP A 77 6.73 -4.28 16.29
N GLN A 78 6.89 -5.60 16.32
CA GLN A 78 6.46 -6.43 17.45
C GLN A 78 7.16 -6.05 18.77
N GLN A 79 8.40 -5.56 18.70
CA GLN A 79 9.18 -5.11 19.85
C GLN A 79 8.99 -3.62 20.16
N SER A 80 8.08 -2.94 19.46
CA SER A 80 7.82 -1.51 19.60
C SER A 80 9.05 -0.63 19.33
N ILE A 81 9.96 -1.08 18.47
CA ILE A 81 11.15 -0.34 18.04
C ILE A 81 10.80 0.44 16.77
N ILE A 82 9.96 1.46 16.94
CA ILE A 82 9.26 2.16 15.85
C ILE A 82 10.24 2.72 14.81
N GLY A 83 11.26 3.49 15.23
CA GLY A 83 12.18 4.12 14.29
C GLY A 83 12.95 3.13 13.42
N THR A 84 13.41 2.02 13.97
CA THR A 84 14.07 0.96 13.18
C THR A 84 13.09 0.29 12.23
N ALA A 85 11.86 0.03 12.66
CA ALA A 85 10.84 -0.61 11.84
C ALA A 85 10.44 0.28 10.64
N GLU A 86 10.29 1.59 10.86
CA GLU A 86 10.00 2.58 9.82
C GLU A 86 11.16 2.71 8.82
N THR A 87 12.41 2.77 9.28
CA THR A 87 13.58 2.83 8.39
C THR A 87 13.67 1.60 7.50
N ILE A 88 13.49 0.40 8.06
CA ILE A 88 13.51 -0.84 7.27
C ILE A 88 12.34 -0.88 6.28
N HIS A 89 11.15 -0.44 6.72
CA HIS A 89 9.99 -0.34 5.84
C HIS A 89 10.25 0.63 4.67
N ARG A 90 10.84 1.79 4.93
CA ARG A 90 11.25 2.75 3.90
C ARG A 90 12.20 2.12 2.88
N HIS A 91 13.18 1.34 3.33
CA HIS A 91 14.05 0.60 2.40
C HIS A 91 13.28 -0.40 1.53
N LEU A 92 12.29 -1.12 2.07
CA LEU A 92 11.45 -2.03 1.27
C LEU A 92 10.69 -1.27 0.16
N VAL A 93 10.14 -0.11 0.49
CA VAL A 93 9.44 0.77 -0.48
C VAL A 93 10.41 1.27 -1.54
N GLU A 94 11.56 1.80 -1.14
CA GLU A 94 12.59 2.32 -2.06
C GLU A 94 13.13 1.23 -3.00
N ILE A 95 13.40 0.02 -2.50
CA ILE A 95 13.80 -1.11 -3.33
C ILE A 95 12.73 -1.44 -4.37
N THR A 96 11.46 -1.37 -3.97
CA THR A 96 10.33 -1.64 -4.87
C THR A 96 10.24 -0.58 -5.97
N ILE A 97 10.38 0.69 -5.62
CA ILE A 97 10.40 1.81 -6.57
C ILE A 97 11.59 1.69 -7.52
N ASN A 98 12.79 1.43 -7.00
CA ASN A 98 14.02 1.31 -7.79
C ASN A 98 14.00 0.11 -8.76
N SER A 99 13.17 -0.89 -8.51
CA SER A 99 13.02 -2.09 -9.35
C SER A 99 11.70 -2.14 -10.13
N ILE A 100 10.96 -1.03 -10.16
CA ILE A 100 9.57 -0.99 -10.67
C ILE A 100 9.44 -1.33 -12.16
N GLU A 101 10.49 -1.11 -12.94
CA GLU A 101 10.53 -1.40 -14.37
C GLU A 101 10.68 -2.91 -14.68
N ASP A 102 11.21 -3.71 -13.75
CA ASP A 102 11.30 -5.16 -13.92
C ASP A 102 10.04 -5.83 -13.35
N PRO A 103 9.15 -6.40 -14.18
CA PRO A 103 7.84 -6.88 -13.72
C PRO A 103 7.90 -8.01 -12.70
N ARG A 104 9.06 -8.64 -12.47
CA ARG A 104 9.23 -9.70 -11.46
C ARG A 104 9.38 -9.14 -10.06
N CYS A 105 10.07 -8.01 -9.92
CA CYS A 105 10.42 -7.43 -8.62
C CYS A 105 9.21 -6.83 -7.88
N PRO A 106 8.36 -5.98 -8.50
CA PRO A 106 7.17 -5.45 -7.86
C PRO A 106 6.16 -6.52 -7.48
N ARG A 107 6.07 -7.63 -8.21
CA ARG A 107 5.20 -8.75 -7.83
C ARG A 107 5.63 -9.39 -6.51
N VAL A 108 6.93 -9.61 -6.35
CA VAL A 108 7.49 -10.09 -5.07
C VAL A 108 7.20 -9.07 -3.97
N ALA A 109 7.43 -7.78 -4.23
CA ALA A 109 7.17 -6.73 -3.26
C ALA A 109 5.69 -6.66 -2.85
N CYS A 110 4.76 -6.72 -3.81
CA CYS A 110 3.31 -6.72 -3.56
C CYS A 110 2.92 -7.86 -2.62
N ILE A 111 3.37 -9.08 -2.91
CA ILE A 111 3.06 -10.25 -2.08
C ILE A 111 3.62 -10.06 -0.67
N VAL A 112 4.90 -9.70 -0.55
CA VAL A 112 5.58 -9.59 0.74
C VAL A 112 5.02 -8.45 1.59
N LEU A 113 4.76 -7.28 1.00
CA LEU A 113 4.17 -6.14 1.71
C LEU A 113 2.71 -6.40 2.07
N GLY A 114 1.94 -7.08 1.21
CA GLY A 114 0.57 -7.52 1.53
C GLY A 114 0.54 -8.47 2.73
N GLU A 115 1.36 -9.52 2.70
CA GLU A 115 1.51 -10.45 3.83
C GLU A 115 2.00 -9.74 5.11
N MET A 116 2.88 -8.76 4.97
CA MET A 116 3.36 -7.94 6.10
C MET A 116 2.20 -7.14 6.72
N GLY A 117 1.35 -6.51 5.90
CA GLY A 117 0.15 -5.80 6.36
C GLY A 117 -0.81 -6.70 7.14
N GLU A 118 -1.09 -7.91 6.62
CA GLU A 118 -1.95 -8.90 7.29
C GLU A 118 -1.37 -9.35 8.64
N LYS A 119 -0.06 -9.62 8.69
CA LYS A 119 0.63 -10.00 9.94
C LYS A 119 0.60 -8.86 10.97
N LEU A 120 0.75 -7.61 10.55
CA LEU A 120 0.70 -6.45 11.44
C LEU A 120 -0.70 -6.23 12.01
N ILE A 121 -1.74 -6.43 11.21
CA ILE A 121 -3.13 -6.43 11.70
C ILE A 121 -3.34 -7.54 12.73
N ALA A 122 -2.87 -8.76 12.45
CA ALA A 122 -2.96 -9.89 13.38
C ALA A 122 -2.21 -9.65 14.70
N GLN A 123 -1.17 -8.82 14.68
CA GLN A 123 -0.43 -8.37 15.86
C GLN A 123 -1.03 -7.12 16.53
N SER A 124 -2.16 -6.62 16.05
CA SER A 124 -2.79 -5.36 16.49
C SER A 124 -1.87 -4.12 16.36
N SER A 125 -0.89 -4.17 15.45
CA SER A 125 0.01 -3.05 15.15
C SER A 125 -0.61 -2.13 14.10
N ALA A 126 -1.45 -1.21 14.57
CA ALA A 126 -2.15 -0.25 13.69
C ALA A 126 -1.17 0.66 12.93
N GLU A 127 -0.17 1.22 13.60
CA GLU A 127 0.79 2.12 12.93
C GLU A 127 1.65 1.38 11.91
N GLY A 128 2.12 0.17 12.23
CA GLY A 128 2.88 -0.63 11.28
C GLY A 128 2.08 -0.95 10.02
N ALA A 129 0.84 -1.41 10.17
CA ALA A 129 -0.03 -1.68 9.02
C ALA A 129 -0.40 -0.41 8.25
N ARG A 130 -0.53 0.73 8.94
CA ARG A 130 -0.75 2.04 8.32
C ARG A 130 0.44 2.45 7.45
N GLN A 131 1.66 2.29 7.94
CA GLN A 131 2.87 2.57 7.14
C GLN A 131 2.93 1.69 5.89
N VAL A 132 2.54 0.41 5.98
CA VAL A 132 2.44 -0.48 4.81
C VAL A 132 1.46 0.07 3.77
N ILE A 133 0.28 0.58 4.18
CA ILE A 133 -0.67 1.22 3.26
C ILE A 133 -0.02 2.42 2.55
N ILE A 134 0.65 3.29 3.31
CA ILE A 134 1.32 4.49 2.77
C ILE A 134 2.38 4.09 1.75
N GLY A 135 3.24 3.12 2.08
CA GLY A 135 4.27 2.62 1.18
C GLY A 135 3.71 1.99 -0.09
N LEU A 136 2.66 1.17 0.02
CA LEU A 136 1.97 0.60 -1.14
C LEU A 136 1.31 1.69 -2.01
N SER A 137 0.79 2.75 -1.38
CA SER A 137 0.21 3.89 -2.08
C SER A 137 1.26 4.64 -2.89
N GLU A 138 2.41 4.93 -2.30
CA GLU A 138 3.53 5.61 -2.94
C GLU A 138 4.02 4.81 -4.16
N VAL A 139 4.21 3.49 -4.02
CA VAL A 139 4.55 2.62 -5.15
C VAL A 139 3.44 2.62 -6.21
N GLY A 140 2.17 2.64 -5.79
CA GLY A 140 1.01 2.62 -6.68
C GLY A 140 0.89 3.87 -7.54
N GLU A 141 1.18 5.04 -6.97
CA GLU A 141 1.22 6.32 -7.69
C GLU A 141 2.36 6.34 -8.70
N ILE A 142 3.58 5.95 -8.29
CA ILE A 142 4.73 5.89 -9.21
C ILE A 142 4.49 4.86 -10.33
N ALA A 143 3.90 3.71 -10.01
CA ALA A 143 3.51 2.72 -11.01
C ALA A 143 2.52 3.30 -12.03
N LEU A 144 1.56 4.10 -11.57
CA LEU A 144 0.55 4.74 -12.42
C LEU A 144 1.19 5.79 -13.34
N GLU A 145 2.06 6.64 -12.79
CA GLU A 145 2.80 7.65 -13.56
C GLU A 145 3.68 7.00 -14.64
N ASN A 146 4.26 5.83 -14.35
CA ASN A 146 5.01 5.03 -15.32
C ASN A 146 4.11 4.24 -16.30
N GLY A 147 2.79 4.36 -16.20
CA GLY A 147 1.83 3.67 -17.07
C GLY A 147 1.62 2.18 -16.76
N ASN A 148 2.13 1.68 -15.63
CA ASN A 148 1.97 0.29 -15.21
C ASN A 148 0.63 0.07 -14.48
N LEU A 149 -0.46 0.18 -15.23
CA LEU A 149 -1.82 0.05 -14.71
C LEU A 149 -2.11 -1.32 -14.06
N SER A 150 -1.40 -2.38 -14.47
CA SER A 150 -1.57 -3.71 -13.87
C SER A 150 -1.06 -3.73 -12.43
N LEU A 151 0.13 -3.17 -12.21
CA LEU A 151 0.73 -3.10 -10.87
C LEU A 151 -0.08 -2.17 -9.96
N THR A 152 -0.51 -1.00 -10.47
CA THR A 152 -1.35 -0.08 -9.69
C THR A 152 -2.65 -0.77 -9.22
N ARG A 153 -3.32 -1.56 -10.07
CA ARG A 153 -4.52 -2.31 -9.68
C ARG A 153 -4.24 -3.31 -8.56
N GLU A 154 -3.12 -4.04 -8.66
CA GLU A 154 -2.73 -5.03 -7.65
C GLU A 154 -2.46 -4.35 -6.30
N LEU A 155 -1.72 -3.24 -6.30
CA LEU A 155 -1.45 -2.44 -5.11
C LEU A 155 -2.73 -1.86 -4.49
N CYS A 156 -3.64 -1.30 -5.30
CA CYS A 156 -4.93 -0.82 -4.81
C CYS A 156 -5.79 -1.95 -4.21
N ALA A 157 -5.73 -3.16 -4.77
CA ALA A 157 -6.45 -4.31 -4.22
C ALA A 157 -5.89 -4.71 -2.85
N ILE A 158 -4.55 -4.71 -2.69
CA ILE A 158 -3.90 -4.99 -1.41
C ILE A 158 -4.26 -3.93 -0.38
N VAL A 159 -4.17 -2.63 -0.73
CA VAL A 159 -4.55 -1.53 0.17
C VAL A 159 -6.01 -1.66 0.60
N SER A 160 -6.93 -1.95 -0.33
CA SER A 160 -8.34 -2.20 0.00
C SER A 160 -8.49 -3.34 1.01
N ASN A 161 -7.79 -4.46 0.78
CA ASN A 161 -7.87 -5.62 1.66
C ASN A 161 -7.34 -5.34 3.07
N ILE A 162 -6.24 -4.59 3.20
CA ILE A 162 -5.71 -4.14 4.50
C ILE A 162 -6.71 -3.23 5.19
N GLY A 163 -7.34 -2.29 4.48
CA GLY A 163 -8.37 -1.40 5.03
C GLY A 163 -9.62 -2.14 5.52
N GLU A 164 -10.16 -3.06 4.71
CA GLU A 164 -11.32 -3.89 5.04
C GLU A 164 -11.03 -4.81 6.25
N THR A 165 -9.87 -5.47 6.24
CA THR A 165 -9.45 -6.36 7.33
C THR A 165 -9.14 -5.58 8.60
N GLY A 166 -8.51 -4.41 8.47
CA GLY A 166 -8.26 -3.48 9.58
C GLY A 166 -9.57 -3.03 10.23
N ALA A 167 -10.57 -2.68 9.43
CA ALA A 167 -11.89 -2.34 9.94
C ALA A 167 -12.52 -3.50 10.73
N ALA A 168 -12.48 -4.72 10.19
CA ALA A 168 -13.00 -5.92 10.85
C ALA A 168 -12.27 -6.26 12.17
N ASN A 169 -11.02 -5.81 12.33
CA ASN A 169 -10.22 -6.01 13.53
C ASN A 169 -10.24 -4.79 14.49
N ASN A 170 -11.18 -3.87 14.32
CA ASN A 170 -11.31 -2.64 15.13
C ASN A 170 -10.11 -1.67 15.03
N LEU A 171 -9.31 -1.78 13.97
CA LEU A 171 -8.20 -0.88 13.67
C LEU A 171 -8.66 0.20 12.68
N GLY A 172 -9.63 1.04 13.09
CA GLY A 172 -10.32 1.97 12.19
C GLY A 172 -9.41 2.95 11.43
N VAL A 173 -8.24 3.29 12.00
CA VAL A 173 -7.23 4.12 11.33
C VAL A 173 -6.75 3.51 10.00
N LEU A 174 -6.77 2.18 9.87
CA LEU A 174 -6.36 1.49 8.63
C LEU A 174 -7.37 1.68 7.52
N SER A 175 -8.65 1.69 7.86
CA SER A 175 -9.73 1.93 6.90
C SER A 175 -9.75 3.38 6.42
N GLU A 176 -9.47 4.34 7.32
CA GLU A 176 -9.30 5.74 6.99
C GLU A 176 -8.10 5.95 6.06
N GLU A 177 -6.92 5.44 6.42
CA GLU A 177 -5.72 5.56 5.59
C GLU A 177 -5.90 4.88 4.22
N SER A 178 -6.48 3.67 4.19
CA SER A 178 -6.71 2.95 2.92
C SER A 178 -7.65 3.73 2.01
N ALA A 179 -8.73 4.29 2.55
CA ALA A 179 -9.65 5.11 1.77
C ALA A 179 -8.98 6.39 1.27
N TYR A 180 -8.14 7.03 2.09
CA TYR A 180 -7.36 8.22 1.71
C TYR A 180 -6.37 7.91 0.58
N SER A 181 -5.51 6.90 0.75
CA SER A 181 -4.52 6.45 -0.24
C SER A 181 -5.15 6.05 -1.57
N LEU A 182 -6.23 5.26 -1.53
CA LEU A 182 -6.98 4.92 -2.73
C LEU A 182 -7.59 6.15 -3.40
N GLY A 183 -8.04 7.14 -2.62
CA GLY A 183 -8.54 8.42 -3.12
C GLY A 183 -7.50 9.18 -3.93
N GLN A 184 -6.26 9.26 -3.44
CA GLN A 184 -5.16 9.93 -4.14
C GLN A 184 -4.84 9.24 -5.47
N ILE A 185 -4.62 7.92 -5.45
CA ILE A 185 -4.37 7.14 -6.67
C ILE A 185 -5.54 7.27 -7.65
N GLY A 186 -6.78 7.23 -7.16
CA GLY A 186 -7.98 7.39 -7.98
C GLY A 186 -8.08 8.78 -8.63
N GLY A 187 -7.72 9.83 -7.89
CA GLY A 187 -7.65 11.20 -8.42
C GLY A 187 -6.60 11.33 -9.52
N THR A 188 -5.42 10.72 -9.33
CA THR A 188 -4.38 10.64 -10.37
C THR A 188 -4.86 9.83 -11.58
N ALA A 189 -5.49 8.67 -11.36
CA ALA A 189 -6.03 7.83 -12.43
C ALA A 189 -7.09 8.56 -13.27
N ALA A 190 -7.92 9.39 -12.62
CA ALA A 190 -8.92 10.22 -13.28
C ALA A 190 -8.27 11.29 -14.18
N LYS A 191 -7.18 11.94 -13.71
CA LYS A 191 -6.42 12.91 -14.52
C LYS A 191 -5.71 12.28 -15.72
N HIS A 192 -5.43 10.97 -15.66
CA HIS A 192 -4.85 10.18 -16.74
C HIS A 192 -5.90 9.46 -17.61
N ASP A 193 -7.18 9.84 -17.53
CA ASP A 193 -8.29 9.26 -18.29
C ASP A 193 -8.39 7.72 -18.19
N SER A 194 -7.95 7.16 -17.06
CA SER A 194 -7.89 5.72 -16.84
C SER A 194 -9.20 5.19 -16.24
N SER A 195 -10.29 5.25 -17.01
CA SER A 195 -11.66 4.94 -16.57
C SER A 195 -11.81 3.57 -15.87
N ASP A 196 -11.13 2.53 -16.38
CA ASP A 196 -11.15 1.21 -15.76
C ASP A 196 -10.50 1.17 -14.37
N LEU A 197 -9.46 1.98 -14.17
CA LEU A 197 -8.75 2.07 -12.90
C LEU A 197 -9.57 2.91 -11.91
N VAL A 198 -10.15 4.03 -12.37
CA VAL A 198 -11.11 4.83 -11.59
C VAL A 198 -12.24 3.95 -11.07
N ARG A 199 -12.86 3.14 -11.94
CA ARG A 199 -13.92 2.20 -11.55
C ARG A 199 -13.49 1.23 -10.46
N GLN A 200 -12.32 0.62 -10.60
CA GLN A 200 -11.81 -0.36 -9.63
C GLN A 200 -11.51 0.31 -8.29
N ILE A 201 -10.85 1.46 -8.30
CA ILE A 201 -10.49 2.21 -7.10
C ILE A 201 -11.74 2.71 -6.37
N SER A 202 -12.72 3.28 -7.08
CA SER A 202 -13.98 3.70 -6.48
C SER A 202 -14.73 2.55 -5.82
N ASN A 203 -14.73 1.36 -6.44
CA ASN A 203 -15.32 0.17 -5.85
C ASN A 203 -14.58 -0.27 -4.58
N SER A 204 -13.25 -0.27 -4.59
CA SER A 204 -12.42 -0.56 -3.42
C SER A 204 -12.69 0.42 -2.28
N ILE A 205 -12.75 1.73 -2.55
CA ILE A 205 -13.08 2.75 -1.55
C ILE A 205 -14.46 2.50 -0.94
N ARG A 206 -15.47 2.19 -1.77
CA ARG A 206 -16.80 1.85 -1.25
C ARG A 206 -16.76 0.63 -0.33
N ARG A 207 -16.02 -0.42 -0.70
CA ARG A 207 -15.88 -1.63 0.14
C ARG A 207 -15.24 -1.32 1.49
N VAL A 208 -14.16 -0.53 1.50
CA VAL A 208 -13.52 -0.06 2.74
C VAL A 208 -14.50 0.77 3.59
N GLY A 209 -15.23 1.71 2.98
CA GLY A 209 -16.22 2.52 3.67
C GLY A 209 -17.37 1.70 4.26
N TYR A 210 -17.86 0.71 3.51
CA TYR A 210 -18.88 -0.22 3.99
C TYR A 210 -18.36 -1.07 5.15
N ALA A 211 -17.14 -1.62 5.04
CA ALA A 211 -16.49 -2.39 6.10
C ALA A 211 -16.31 -1.55 7.38
N SER A 212 -15.96 -0.28 7.23
CA SER A 212 -15.86 0.68 8.34
C SER A 212 -17.22 0.89 9.00
N HIS A 213 -18.27 1.09 8.19
CA HIS A 213 -19.63 1.33 8.69
C HIS A 213 -20.17 0.15 9.51
N ILE A 214 -20.08 -1.08 8.99
CA ILE A 214 -20.58 -2.27 9.70
C ILE A 214 -19.86 -2.50 11.04
N ASN A 215 -18.63 -1.99 11.18
CA ASN A 215 -17.82 -2.05 12.40
C ASN A 215 -17.90 -0.75 13.23
N ASN A 216 -18.86 0.14 12.96
CA ASN A 216 -19.09 1.41 13.67
C ASN A 216 -17.90 2.39 13.64
N GLN A 217 -17.08 2.35 12.60
CA GLN A 217 -15.93 3.23 12.40
C GLN A 217 -16.31 4.39 11.48
N ILE A 218 -16.76 5.47 12.10
CA ILE A 218 -17.29 6.65 11.39
C ILE A 218 -16.21 7.31 10.51
N LEU A 219 -14.97 7.40 11.00
CA LEU A 219 -13.88 8.07 10.28
C LEU A 219 -13.56 7.39 8.94
N GLY A 220 -13.40 6.07 8.92
CA GLY A 220 -13.16 5.32 7.68
C GLY A 220 -14.31 5.45 6.67
N THR A 221 -15.55 5.49 7.15
CA THR A 221 -16.73 5.71 6.30
C THR A 221 -16.74 7.12 5.70
N SER A 222 -16.50 8.14 6.52
CA SER A 222 -16.44 9.54 6.08
C SER A 222 -15.29 9.77 5.11
N GLN A 223 -14.12 9.22 5.40
CA GLN A 223 -12.96 9.32 4.52
C GLN A 223 -13.21 8.64 3.17
N SER A 224 -13.94 7.52 3.15
CA SER A 224 -14.34 6.85 1.90
C SER A 224 -15.24 7.74 1.05
N PHE A 225 -16.22 8.44 1.65
CA PHE A 225 -17.00 9.43 0.92
C PHE A 225 -16.14 10.58 0.40
N SER A 226 -15.29 11.17 1.24
CA SER A 226 -14.41 12.28 0.84
C SER A 226 -13.50 11.89 -0.33
N SER A 227 -12.95 10.67 -0.31
CA SER A 227 -12.14 10.14 -1.40
C SER A 227 -12.95 9.92 -2.69
N LEU A 228 -14.19 9.43 -2.62
CA LEU A 228 -15.06 9.32 -3.79
C LEU A 228 -15.43 10.69 -4.37
N TRP A 229 -15.73 11.66 -3.51
CA TRP A 229 -15.97 13.05 -3.91
C TRP A 229 -14.74 13.66 -4.60
N HIS A 230 -13.55 13.41 -4.04
CA HIS A 230 -12.28 13.85 -4.63
C HIS A 230 -12.05 13.25 -6.02
N ILE A 231 -12.24 11.93 -6.20
CA ILE A 231 -12.11 11.28 -7.50
C ILE A 231 -13.10 11.90 -8.49
N GLY A 232 -14.37 12.05 -8.11
CA GLY A 232 -15.39 12.63 -8.99
C GLY A 232 -15.07 14.06 -9.43
N ALA A 233 -14.45 14.86 -8.56
CA ALA A 233 -13.95 16.19 -8.90
C ALA A 233 -12.74 16.17 -9.87
N CYS A 234 -11.97 15.08 -9.90
CA CYS A 234 -10.83 14.90 -10.80
C CYS A 234 -11.21 14.27 -12.15
N VAL A 235 -12.39 13.65 -12.26
CA VAL A 235 -12.89 13.07 -13.51
C VAL A 235 -13.32 14.20 -14.47
N PRO A 236 -12.78 14.27 -15.71
CA PRO A 236 -13.23 15.23 -16.70
C PRO A 236 -14.72 15.05 -16.99
N ILE A 237 -15.48 16.15 -17.07
CA ILE A 237 -16.94 16.10 -17.29
C ILE A 237 -17.31 15.42 -18.62
N THR A 238 -16.38 15.41 -19.59
CA THR A 238 -16.52 14.73 -20.88
C THR A 238 -16.46 13.20 -20.79
N THR A 239 -16.02 12.64 -19.66
CA THR A 239 -15.95 11.19 -19.44
C THR A 239 -17.15 10.69 -18.63
N GLU A 240 -18.32 10.69 -19.28
CA GLU A 240 -19.62 10.40 -18.64
C GLU A 240 -19.65 9.05 -17.91
N ASP A 241 -19.03 8.01 -18.47
CA ASP A 241 -18.97 6.67 -17.85
C ASP A 241 -18.23 6.68 -16.50
N SER A 242 -17.12 7.42 -16.40
CA SER A 242 -16.34 7.55 -15.16
C SER A 242 -17.10 8.36 -14.11
N LEU A 243 -17.75 9.47 -14.51
CA LEU A 243 -18.60 10.26 -13.62
C LEU A 243 -19.76 9.45 -13.06
N ARG A 244 -20.43 8.69 -13.93
CA ARG A 244 -21.53 7.80 -13.55
C ARG A 244 -21.07 6.70 -12.61
N THR A 245 -19.89 6.15 -12.85
CA THR A 245 -19.29 5.11 -12.00
C THR A 245 -19.04 5.63 -10.60
N VAL A 246 -18.30 6.73 -10.44
CA VAL A 246 -17.99 7.31 -9.13
C VAL A 246 -19.29 7.69 -8.41
N SER A 247 -20.22 8.32 -9.12
CA SER A 247 -21.54 8.67 -8.59
C SER A 247 -22.31 7.46 -8.07
N ARG A 248 -22.28 6.34 -8.80
CA ARG A 248 -22.96 5.11 -8.39
C ARG A 248 -22.32 4.50 -7.14
N GLU A 249 -21.00 4.55 -7.02
CA GLU A 249 -20.32 4.06 -5.82
C GLU A 249 -20.64 4.93 -4.59
N ILE A 250 -20.77 6.26 -4.74
CA ILE A 250 -21.29 7.15 -3.68
C ILE A 250 -22.72 6.75 -3.29
N GLU A 251 -23.61 6.61 -4.27
CA GLU A 251 -25.01 6.27 -4.03
C GLU A 251 -25.16 4.93 -3.30
N LEU A 252 -24.37 3.92 -3.71
CA LEU A 252 -24.37 2.61 -3.07
C LEU A 252 -23.87 2.69 -1.62
N LEU A 253 -22.86 3.52 -1.34
CA LEU A 253 -22.42 3.74 0.04
C LEU A 253 -23.48 4.47 0.86
N GLU A 254 -24.13 5.51 0.30
CA GLU A 254 -25.24 6.24 0.94
C GLU A 254 -26.40 5.31 1.32
N GLN A 255 -26.76 4.37 0.43
CA GLN A 255 -27.83 3.38 0.69
C GLN A 255 -27.53 2.49 1.91
N THR A 256 -26.25 2.23 2.17
CA THR A 256 -25.81 1.37 3.28
C THR A 256 -25.47 2.14 4.56
N THR A 257 -25.36 3.47 4.49
CA THR A 257 -24.84 4.30 5.59
C THR A 257 -25.82 5.45 5.90
N SER A 258 -25.53 6.66 5.44
CA SER A 258 -26.41 7.82 5.56
C SER A 258 -26.05 8.86 4.49
N ILE A 259 -27.09 9.46 3.92
CA ILE A 259 -27.00 10.61 3.02
C ILE A 259 -26.34 11.80 3.73
N ASP A 260 -26.69 12.06 4.99
CA ASP A 260 -26.15 13.19 5.76
C ASP A 260 -24.63 13.07 5.94
N GLN A 261 -24.11 11.84 6.03
CA GLN A 261 -22.69 11.59 6.15
C GLN A 261 -21.95 11.89 4.84
N SER A 262 -22.53 11.52 3.70
CA SER A 262 -22.03 11.87 2.37
C SER A 262 -22.02 13.39 2.16
N ASP A 263 -23.10 14.08 2.54
CA ASP A 263 -23.20 15.54 2.41
C ASP A 263 -22.17 16.27 3.29
N ARG A 264 -21.94 15.82 4.53
CA ARG A 264 -20.86 16.35 5.39
C ARG A 264 -19.47 16.06 4.84
N ALA A 265 -19.24 14.87 4.28
CA ALA A 265 -17.97 14.50 3.67
C ALA A 265 -17.65 15.41 2.47
N TYR A 266 -18.65 15.69 1.62
CA TYR A 266 -18.53 16.69 0.56
C TYR A 266 -18.11 18.06 1.11
N GLU A 267 -18.74 18.53 2.19
CA GLU A 267 -18.44 19.85 2.78
C GLU A 267 -17.01 19.93 3.33
N SER A 268 -16.51 18.80 3.87
CA SER A 268 -15.13 18.68 4.37
C SER A 268 -14.09 18.50 3.26
N THR A 269 -14.50 18.10 2.05
CA THR A 269 -13.60 17.94 0.91
C THR A 269 -13.15 19.34 0.42
N PRO A 270 -11.88 19.55 0.03
CA PRO A 270 -11.40 20.83 -0.47
C PRO A 270 -12.28 21.37 -1.61
N GLN A 271 -12.89 22.53 -1.39
CA GLN A 271 -13.88 23.09 -2.31
C GLN A 271 -13.22 23.60 -3.60
N SER A 272 -13.82 23.24 -4.74
CA SER A 272 -13.39 23.65 -6.07
C SER A 272 -14.57 23.68 -7.05
N ASP A 273 -14.42 24.40 -8.17
CA ASP A 273 -15.45 24.46 -9.21
C ASP A 273 -15.73 23.07 -9.81
N SER A 274 -14.71 22.23 -9.94
CA SER A 274 -14.84 20.85 -10.40
C SER A 274 -15.65 20.00 -9.43
N LEU A 275 -15.40 20.14 -8.12
CA LEU A 275 -16.16 19.44 -7.08
C LEU A 275 -17.63 19.88 -7.06
N ALA A 276 -17.90 21.19 -7.17
CA ALA A 276 -19.26 21.72 -7.25
C ALA A 276 -19.98 21.25 -8.52
N SER A 277 -19.29 21.21 -9.66
CA SER A 277 -19.82 20.69 -10.92
C SER A 277 -20.16 19.21 -10.84
N PHE A 278 -19.28 18.41 -10.23
CA PHE A 278 -19.54 17.00 -9.98
C PHE A 278 -20.73 16.78 -9.04
N ARG A 279 -20.84 17.54 -7.93
CA ARG A 279 -22.02 17.46 -7.04
C ARG A 279 -23.31 17.80 -7.79
N LYS A 280 -23.30 18.82 -8.65
CA LYS A 280 -24.47 19.15 -9.47
C LYS A 280 -24.85 18.01 -10.42
N TYR A 281 -23.86 17.38 -11.07
CA TYR A 281 -24.08 16.19 -11.90
C TYR A 281 -24.69 15.05 -11.08
N TYR A 282 -24.10 14.73 -9.91
CA TYR A 282 -24.57 13.65 -9.03
C TYR A 282 -26.03 13.85 -8.61
N ILE A 283 -26.36 15.06 -8.14
CA ILE A 283 -27.72 15.39 -7.70
C ILE A 283 -28.70 15.33 -8.88
N GLY A 284 -28.33 15.91 -10.02
CA GLY A 284 -29.23 16.00 -11.17
C GLY A 284 -29.50 14.68 -11.89
N ASN A 285 -28.54 13.74 -11.89
CA ASN A 285 -28.60 12.54 -12.74
C ASN A 285 -28.70 11.22 -11.98
N ILE A 286 -28.30 11.18 -10.71
CA ILE A 286 -28.20 9.93 -9.93
C ILE A 286 -29.10 10.01 -8.69
N ARG A 287 -28.89 11.01 -7.83
CA ARG A 287 -29.64 11.13 -6.57
C ARG A 287 -31.06 11.66 -6.75
N GLY A 288 -31.27 12.61 -7.67
CA GLY A 288 -32.58 13.21 -7.99
C GLY A 288 -33.47 12.36 -8.90
N SER A 289 -32.98 11.21 -9.36
CA SER A 289 -33.70 10.24 -10.21
C SER A 289 -34.57 9.26 -9.39
N ARG A 290 -34.73 9.52 -8.08
CA ARG A 290 -35.59 8.83 -7.14
C ARG A 290 -36.86 9.64 -6.88
#